data_AF-A0A348WAV6-F1
#
_entry.id   AF-A0A348WAV6-F1
#
_cell.length_a   1.000
_cell.length_b   1.000
_cell.length_c   1.000
_cell.angle_alpha   90.00
_cell.angle_beta   90.00
_cell.angle_gamma   90.00
#
_symmetry.space_group_name_H-M   'P 1'
#
loop_
_entity.id
_entity.type
_entity.pdbx_description
1 polymer ?
#
loop_
_entity_poly.entity_id
_entity_poly.type
_entity_poly.pdbx_seq_one_letter_code
_entity_poly.pdbx_strand_id
1 'polypeptide(L)'
;ATIIYAIPPMVLMTTLGLKKVSPEVVEAGKMSGCTRWQMLSRVYVPSARTEILVGLNQVIMLCLAMVVLTAFIGMPGLGAKLLAMMGSFKLGRSFEIGVTIVLLAIMLDRLSKAWVVKQPEHFERGTPWWKRHIYLLAGVGGFVLFLLLSQVIEVFAEIGRRQHFSQGKEIDNIIKNFLALETVRGVTDWLRWFL
;
A
#
# COMPACT_ATOMS: atom_id res chain seq x y z
N ALA A 1 -6.43 -14.93 5.32
CA ALA A 1 -7.65 -14.19 4.96
C ALA A 1 -7.45 -13.32 3.72
N THR A 2 -6.49 -12.39 3.72
CA THR A 2 -6.19 -11.47 2.59
C THR A 2 -5.93 -12.16 1.25
N ILE A 3 -5.20 -13.29 1.25
CA ILE A 3 -4.90 -14.04 0.01
C ILE A 3 -6.20 -14.55 -0.65
N ILE A 4 -7.10 -15.15 0.13
CA ILE A 4 -8.37 -15.69 -0.37
C ILE A 4 -9.23 -14.58 -0.99
N TYR A 5 -9.22 -13.39 -0.38
CA TYR A 5 -9.92 -12.20 -0.89
C TYR A 5 -9.33 -11.67 -2.20
N ALA A 6 -8.00 -11.79 -2.37
CA ALA A 6 -7.26 -11.28 -3.52
C ALA A 6 -7.32 -12.17 -4.77
N ILE A 7 -7.61 -13.46 -4.63
CA ILE A 7 -7.57 -14.42 -5.73
C ILE A 7 -8.59 -14.10 -6.83
N PRO A 8 -9.90 -13.90 -6.55
CA PRO A 8 -10.89 -13.68 -7.60
C PRO A 8 -10.58 -12.48 -8.52
N PRO A 9 -10.26 -11.27 -8.01
CA PRO A 9 -9.95 -10.13 -8.89
C PRO A 9 -8.67 -10.35 -9.69
N MET A 10 -7.66 -11.04 -9.13
CA MET A 10 -6.42 -11.34 -9.85
C MET A 10 -6.67 -12.28 -11.04
N VAL A 11 -7.46 -13.33 -10.83
CA VAL A 11 -7.85 -14.28 -11.89
C VAL A 11 -8.65 -13.56 -12.97
N LEU A 12 -9.62 -12.73 -12.57
CA LEU A 12 -10.44 -11.96 -13.50
C LEU A 12 -9.59 -11.03 -14.38
N MET A 13 -8.70 -10.22 -13.78
CA MET A 13 -7.85 -9.30 -14.52
C MET A 13 -6.88 -10.03 -15.45
N THR A 14 -6.36 -11.18 -15.04
CA THR A 14 -5.49 -12.00 -15.88
C THR A 14 -6.23 -12.56 -17.09
N THR A 15 -7.45 -13.08 -16.89
CA THR A 15 -8.28 -13.61 -18.00
C THR A 15 -8.71 -12.51 -18.97
N LEU A 16 -9.05 -11.32 -18.48
CA LEU A 16 -9.35 -10.15 -19.32
C LEU A 16 -8.10 -9.69 -20.10
N GLY A 17 -6.94 -9.64 -19.44
CA GLY A 17 -5.67 -9.30 -20.09
C GLY A 17 -5.30 -10.25 -21.22
N LEU A 18 -5.45 -11.56 -21.00
CA LEU A 18 -5.19 -12.57 -22.03
C LEU A 18 -6.17 -12.50 -23.21
N LYS A 19 -7.44 -12.15 -22.97
CA LYS A 19 -8.46 -11.98 -24.02
C LYS A 19 -8.28 -10.71 -24.84
N LYS A 20 -7.63 -9.68 -24.30
CA LYS A 20 -7.34 -8.41 -24.99
C LYS A 20 -6.16 -8.50 -25.98
N VAL A 21 -5.44 -9.62 -26.04
CA VAL A 21 -4.29 -9.77 -26.93
C VAL A 21 -4.76 -9.77 -28.40
N SER A 22 -4.13 -8.94 -29.24
CA SER A 22 -4.46 -8.82 -30.66
C SER A 22 -4.34 -10.16 -31.40
N PRO A 23 -5.30 -10.52 -32.26
CA PRO A 23 -5.24 -11.75 -33.05
C PRO A 23 -4.02 -11.80 -33.97
N GLU A 24 -3.57 -10.65 -34.49
CA GLU A 24 -2.40 -10.55 -35.39
C GLU A 24 -1.11 -11.06 -34.72
N VAL A 25 -0.94 -10.73 -33.43
CA VAL A 25 0.22 -11.16 -32.63
C VAL A 25 0.19 -12.67 -32.38
N VAL A 26 -1.01 -13.24 -32.22
CA VAL A 26 -1.22 -14.69 -32.06
C VAL A 26 -0.97 -15.41 -33.37
N GLU A 27 -1.43 -14.86 -34.50
CA GLU A 27 -1.20 -15.41 -35.84
C GLU A 27 0.28 -15.39 -36.20
N ALA A 28 0.99 -14.29 -35.95
CA ALA A 28 2.45 -14.23 -36.13
C ALA A 28 3.19 -15.30 -35.30
N GLY A 29 2.75 -15.52 -34.05
CA GLY A 29 3.28 -16.59 -33.19
C GLY A 29 3.05 -18.00 -33.74
N LYS A 30 1.88 -18.24 -34.35
CA LYS A 30 1.54 -19.51 -35.01
C LYS A 30 2.36 -19.73 -36.29
N MET A 31 2.49 -18.70 -37.12
CA MET A 31 3.30 -18.75 -38.36
C MET A 31 4.79 -18.98 -38.06
N SER A 32 5.24 -18.53 -36.88
CA SER A 32 6.61 -18.77 -36.39
C SER A 32 6.84 -20.18 -35.84
N GLY A 33 5.82 -21.07 -35.84
CA GLY A 33 5.95 -22.45 -35.35
C GLY A 33 6.02 -22.58 -33.82
N CYS A 34 5.50 -21.60 -33.06
CA CYS A 34 5.53 -21.66 -31.59
C CYS A 34 4.70 -22.82 -31.03
N THR A 35 5.29 -23.59 -30.10
CA THR A 35 4.55 -24.57 -29.29
C THR A 35 3.57 -23.87 -28.33
N ARG A 36 2.58 -24.61 -27.80
CA ARG A 36 1.56 -24.05 -26.87
C ARG A 36 2.17 -23.31 -25.66
N TRP A 37 3.21 -23.88 -25.05
CA TRP A 37 3.91 -23.26 -23.92
C TRP A 37 4.72 -22.02 -24.32
N GLN A 38 5.35 -22.03 -25.49
CA GLN A 38 6.05 -20.87 -26.03
C GLN A 38 5.07 -19.75 -26.40
N MET A 39 3.90 -20.10 -26.94
CA MET A 39 2.84 -19.14 -27.24
C MET A 39 2.33 -18.46 -25.97
N LEU A 40 2.09 -19.21 -24.89
CA LEU A 40 1.69 -18.64 -23.60
C LEU A 40 2.77 -17.69 -23.04
N SER A 41 3.99 -18.19 -22.89
CA SER A 41 5.06 -17.47 -22.18
C SER A 41 5.70 -16.33 -22.98
N ARG A 42 5.83 -16.46 -24.30
CA ARG A 42 6.53 -15.48 -25.16
C ARG A 42 5.60 -14.58 -25.97
N VAL A 43 4.32 -14.93 -26.12
CA VAL A 43 3.36 -14.14 -26.90
C VAL A 43 2.27 -13.58 -26.00
N TYR A 44 1.48 -14.44 -25.34
CA TYR A 44 0.34 -14.01 -24.53
C TYR A 44 0.74 -13.23 -23.27
N VAL A 45 1.63 -13.76 -22.43
CA VAL A 45 2.06 -13.13 -21.17
C VAL A 45 2.68 -11.74 -21.41
N PRO A 46 3.67 -11.56 -22.30
CA PRO A 46 4.26 -10.24 -22.52
C PRO A 46 3.28 -9.25 -23.17
N SER A 47 2.34 -9.72 -24.00
CA SER A 47 1.32 -8.86 -24.60
C SER A 47 0.26 -8.41 -23.60
N ALA A 48 -0.12 -9.29 -22.66
CA ALA A 48 -1.10 -9.00 -21.61
C ALA A 48 -0.49 -8.35 -20.36
N ARG A 49 0.84 -8.18 -20.30
CA ARG A 49 1.56 -7.76 -19.09
C ARG A 49 1.01 -6.48 -18.46
N THR A 50 0.66 -5.49 -19.29
CA THR A 50 0.21 -4.19 -18.81
C THR A 50 -1.12 -4.31 -18.08
N GLU A 51 -2.04 -5.10 -18.64
CA GLU A 51 -3.35 -5.39 -18.03
C GLU A 51 -3.19 -6.21 -16.73
N ILE A 52 -2.27 -7.17 -16.71
CA ILE A 52 -1.95 -7.94 -15.50
C ILE A 52 -1.38 -7.02 -14.41
N LEU A 53 -0.49 -6.10 -14.76
CA LEU A 53 0.12 -5.13 -13.83
C LEU A 53 -0.90 -4.12 -13.29
N VAL A 54 -1.83 -3.66 -14.12
CA VAL A 54 -2.96 -2.82 -13.68
C VAL A 54 -3.85 -3.59 -12.70
N GLY A 55 -4.16 -4.85 -13.00
CA GLY A 55 -4.91 -5.73 -12.11
C GLY A 55 -4.20 -5.99 -10.77
N LEU A 56 -2.88 -6.17 -10.80
CA LEU A 56 -2.06 -6.33 -9.61
C LEU A 56 -2.16 -5.10 -8.69
N ASN A 57 -2.12 -3.89 -9.26
CA ASN A 57 -2.29 -2.67 -8.47
C ASN A 57 -3.65 -2.65 -7.75
N GLN A 58 -4.74 -3.07 -8.42
CA GLN A 58 -6.05 -3.17 -7.78
C GLN A 58 -6.06 -4.19 -6.63
N VAL A 59 -5.39 -5.32 -6.82
CA VAL A 59 -5.27 -6.35 -5.78
C VAL A 59 -4.49 -5.83 -4.57
N ILE A 60 -3.40 -5.09 -4.78
CA ILE A 60 -2.64 -4.45 -3.70
C ILE A 60 -3.55 -3.52 -2.89
N MET A 61 -4.32 -2.66 -3.57
CA MET A 61 -5.25 -1.74 -2.91
C MET A 61 -6.32 -2.47 -2.10
N LEU A 62 -6.89 -3.55 -2.65
CA LEU A 62 -7.85 -4.42 -1.96
C LEU A 62 -7.25 -5.12 -0.75
N CYS A 63 -6.01 -5.61 -0.86
CA CYS A 63 -5.30 -6.22 0.25
C CYS A 63 -5.05 -5.23 1.39
N LEU A 64 -4.66 -3.98 1.08
CA LEU A 64 -4.44 -2.95 2.09
C LEU A 64 -5.72 -2.59 2.84
N ALA A 65 -6.85 -2.47 2.15
CA ALA A 65 -8.14 -2.26 2.78
C ALA A 65 -8.50 -3.43 3.73
N MET A 66 -8.27 -4.67 3.28
CA MET A 66 -8.59 -5.87 4.06
C MET A 66 -7.72 -5.99 5.32
N VAL A 67 -6.45 -5.58 5.29
CA VAL A 67 -5.57 -5.59 6.49
C VAL A 67 -6.18 -4.75 7.62
N VAL A 68 -6.81 -3.62 7.31
CA VAL A 68 -7.49 -2.79 8.33
C VAL A 68 -8.71 -3.52 8.88
N LEU A 69 -9.52 -4.17 8.03
CA LEU A 69 -10.71 -4.92 8.46
C LEU A 69 -10.36 -6.14 9.34
N THR A 70 -9.21 -6.79 9.12
CA THR A 70 -8.82 -7.95 9.95
C THR A 70 -8.61 -7.61 11.43
N ALA A 71 -8.44 -6.33 11.77
CA ALA A 71 -8.41 -5.85 13.13
C ALA A 71 -9.68 -6.16 13.93
N PHE A 72 -10.85 -6.20 13.28
CA PHE A 72 -12.12 -6.54 13.92
C PHE A 72 -12.18 -7.98 14.41
N ILE A 73 -11.36 -8.87 13.85
CA ILE A 73 -11.26 -10.28 14.23
C ILE A 73 -10.16 -10.49 15.29
N GLY A 74 -9.52 -9.41 15.78
CA GLY A 74 -8.50 -9.46 16.82
C GLY A 74 -7.09 -9.78 16.30
N MET A 75 -6.84 -9.67 14.99
CA MET A 75 -5.49 -9.86 14.43
C MET A 75 -4.56 -8.72 14.88
N PRO A 76 -3.35 -9.01 15.40
CA PRO A 76 -2.41 -7.97 15.81
C PRO A 76 -1.93 -7.15 14.61
N GLY A 77 -1.84 -5.83 14.76
CA GLY A 77 -1.39 -4.94 13.70
C GLY A 77 -1.77 -3.47 13.91
N LEU A 78 -1.52 -2.64 12.89
CA LEU A 78 -1.89 -1.21 12.90
C LEU A 78 -3.40 -1.01 13.03
N GLY A 79 -4.20 -1.85 12.37
CA GLY A 79 -5.67 -1.81 12.47
C GLY A 79 -6.16 -2.10 13.89
N ALA A 80 -5.55 -3.05 14.61
CA ALA A 80 -5.94 -3.37 15.98
C ALA A 80 -5.66 -2.22 16.96
N LYS A 81 -4.54 -1.51 16.78
CA LYS A 81 -4.22 -0.31 17.56
C LYS A 81 -5.22 0.82 17.30
N LEU A 82 -5.62 1.02 16.04
CA LEU A 82 -6.65 2.00 15.68
C LEU A 82 -8.00 1.65 16.33
N LEU A 83 -8.42 0.38 16.22
CA LEU A 83 -9.68 -0.09 16.80
C LEU A 83 -9.72 0.06 18.33
N ALA A 84 -8.62 -0.28 19.01
CA ALA A 84 -8.49 -0.12 20.46
C ALA A 84 -8.56 1.35 20.89
N MET A 85 -7.95 2.26 20.13
CA MET A 85 -8.00 3.70 20.46
C MET A 85 -9.39 4.29 20.23
N MET A 86 -10.10 3.86 19.17
CA MET A 86 -11.49 4.23 18.93
C MET A 86 -12.41 3.79 20.07
N GLY A 87 -12.26 2.55 20.56
CA GLY A 87 -13.03 2.04 21.71
C GLY A 87 -12.74 2.79 23.02
N SER A 88 -11.58 3.44 23.14
CA SER A 88 -11.18 4.16 24.36
C SER A 88 -11.58 5.65 24.41
N PHE A 89 -12.35 6.14 23.43
CA PHE A 89 -12.77 7.55 23.27
C PHE A 89 -11.62 8.58 23.25
N LYS A 90 -10.38 8.16 23.02
CA LYS A 90 -9.20 9.04 22.86
C LYS A 90 -9.10 9.54 21.42
N LEU A 91 -9.98 10.46 21.05
CA LEU A 91 -10.12 10.97 19.68
C LEU A 91 -8.79 11.48 19.09
N GLY A 92 -7.98 12.20 19.88
CA GLY A 92 -6.69 12.72 19.45
C GLY A 92 -5.69 11.64 19.03
N ARG A 93 -5.64 10.52 19.76
CA ARG A 93 -4.74 9.39 19.42
C ARG A 93 -5.28 8.54 18.26
N SER A 94 -6.60 8.37 18.17
CA SER A 94 -7.21 7.67 17.03
C SER A 94 -6.94 8.40 15.72
N PHE A 95 -6.98 9.74 15.74
CA PHE A 95 -6.67 10.57 14.58
C PHE A 95 -5.22 10.43 14.12
N GLU A 96 -4.25 10.49 15.05
CA GLU A 96 -2.83 10.31 14.75
C GLU A 96 -2.53 8.97 14.07
N ILE A 97 -3.12 7.88 14.57
CA ILE A 97 -2.96 6.55 13.99
C ILE A 97 -3.63 6.48 12.61
N GLY A 98 -4.82 7.09 12.45
CA GLY A 98 -5.51 7.16 11.17
C GLY A 98 -4.68 7.86 10.09
N VAL A 99 -4.11 9.03 10.39
CA VAL A 99 -3.24 9.77 9.47
C VAL A 99 -2.01 8.94 9.08
N THR A 100 -1.41 8.24 10.04
CA THR A 100 -0.26 7.36 9.80
C THR A 100 -0.59 6.24 8.82
N ILE A 101 -1.75 5.58 8.99
CA ILE A 101 -2.20 4.50 8.10
C ILE A 101 -2.51 5.04 6.69
N VAL A 102 -3.15 6.21 6.59
CA VAL A 102 -3.46 6.84 5.29
C VAL A 102 -2.19 7.22 4.54
N LEU A 103 -1.20 7.82 5.21
CA LEU A 103 0.09 8.14 4.59
C LEU A 103 0.79 6.89 4.07
N LEU A 104 0.79 5.81 4.85
CA LEU A 104 1.37 4.52 4.44
C LEU A 104 0.63 3.96 3.21
N ALA A 105 -0.70 4.02 3.19
CA ALA A 105 -1.50 3.58 2.05
C ALA A 105 -1.21 4.39 0.77
N ILE A 106 -1.12 5.72 0.89
CA ILE A 106 -0.78 6.61 -0.24
C ILE A 106 0.63 6.33 -0.76
N MET A 107 1.60 6.09 0.12
CA MET A 107 2.97 5.75 -0.29
C MET A 107 3.00 4.41 -1.05
N LEU A 108 2.30 3.38 -0.56
CA LEU A 108 2.22 2.09 -1.25
C LEU A 108 1.51 2.19 -2.60
N ASP A 109 0.41 2.93 -2.70
CA ASP A 109 -0.29 3.17 -3.96
C ASP A 109 0.62 3.89 -4.97
N ARG A 110 1.34 4.93 -4.54
CA ARG A 110 2.28 5.67 -5.39
C ARG A 110 3.44 4.79 -5.87
N LEU A 111 4.04 4.00 -5.00
CA LEU A 111 5.13 3.08 -5.36
C LEU A 111 4.65 2.01 -6.33
N SER A 112 3.47 1.42 -6.08
CA SER A 112 2.88 0.40 -6.94
C SER A 112 2.56 0.95 -8.33
N LYS A 113 1.95 2.14 -8.42
CA LYS A 113 1.70 2.83 -9.69
C LYS A 113 2.99 3.17 -10.43
N ALA A 114 4.01 3.67 -9.74
CA ALA A 114 5.31 3.97 -10.35
C ALA A 114 5.97 2.71 -10.96
N TRP A 115 5.81 1.56 -10.32
CA TRP A 115 6.28 0.28 -10.85
C TRP A 115 5.49 -0.19 -12.07
N VAL A 116 4.17 -0.03 -12.06
CA VAL A 116 3.28 -0.44 -13.17
C VAL A 116 3.50 0.41 -14.42
N VAL A 117 3.69 1.72 -14.26
CA VAL A 117 3.89 2.67 -15.38
C VAL A 117 5.24 2.44 -16.08
N LYS A 118 6.20 1.83 -15.40
CA LYS A 118 7.53 1.58 -15.93
C LYS A 118 7.50 0.47 -16.99
N GLN A 119 7.26 0.87 -18.23
CA GLN A 119 7.40 -0.01 -19.38
C GLN A 119 8.87 -0.46 -19.49
N PRO A 120 9.17 -1.74 -19.74
CA PRO A 120 10.53 -2.17 -20.02
C PRO A 120 10.97 -1.53 -21.33
N GLU A 121 11.89 -0.57 -21.24
CA GLU A 121 12.59 -0.06 -22.42
C GLU A 121 13.35 -1.22 -23.06
N HIS A 122 13.09 -1.44 -24.34
CA HIS A 122 13.84 -2.39 -25.15
C HIS A 122 15.20 -1.76 -25.45
N PHE A 123 16.14 -1.92 -24.53
CA PHE A 123 17.52 -1.50 -24.75
C PHE A 123 18.10 -2.25 -25.96
N GLU A 124 18.59 -1.50 -26.95
CA GLU A 124 19.32 -2.05 -28.10
C GLU A 124 20.55 -2.85 -27.64
N ARG A 125 20.92 -3.88 -28.41
CA ARG A 125 22.06 -4.77 -28.11
C ARG A 125 23.36 -3.95 -28.12
N GLY A 126 23.90 -3.65 -26.93
CA GLY A 126 25.18 -2.93 -26.76
C GLY A 126 25.29 -1.99 -25.55
N THR A 127 24.24 -1.84 -24.73
CA THR A 127 24.28 -0.93 -23.57
C THR A 127 24.98 -1.54 -22.33
N PRO A 128 25.81 -0.76 -21.59
CA PRO A 128 26.46 -1.22 -20.35
C PRO A 128 25.45 -1.68 -19.27
N TRP A 129 25.77 -2.74 -18.53
CA TRP A 129 24.88 -3.40 -17.56
C TRP A 129 24.28 -2.46 -16.49
N TRP A 130 25.00 -1.40 -16.11
CA TRP A 130 24.55 -0.37 -15.17
C TRP A 130 23.40 0.49 -15.66
N LYS A 131 23.32 0.83 -16.96
CA LYS A 131 22.22 1.66 -17.49
C LYS A 131 20.90 0.89 -17.53
N ARG A 132 20.99 -0.43 -17.71
CA ARG A 132 19.86 -1.36 -17.74
C ARG A 132 19.26 -1.66 -16.35
N HIS A 133 20.10 -1.64 -15.31
CA HIS A 133 19.69 -1.92 -13.92
C HIS A 133 19.71 -0.68 -13.02
N ILE A 134 19.73 0.55 -13.56
CA ILE A 134 19.91 1.77 -12.77
C ILE A 134 18.85 1.94 -11.67
N TYR A 135 17.63 1.48 -11.91
CA TYR A 135 16.56 1.48 -10.90
C TYR A 135 16.68 0.38 -9.86
N LEU A 136 17.30 -0.77 -10.22
CA LEU A 136 17.60 -1.84 -9.28
C LEU A 136 18.79 -1.44 -8.40
N LEU A 137 19.79 -0.80 -8.99
CA LEU A 137 20.92 -0.18 -8.29
C LEU A 137 20.49 1.01 -7.43
N ALA A 138 19.54 1.83 -7.86
CA ALA A 138 18.95 2.89 -7.04
C ALA A 138 18.09 2.33 -5.91
N GLY A 139 17.35 1.25 -6.14
CA GLY A 139 16.57 0.56 -5.10
C GLY A 139 17.46 -0.12 -4.05
N VAL A 140 18.50 -0.85 -4.49
CA VAL A 140 19.50 -1.46 -3.61
C VAL A 140 20.33 -0.38 -2.92
N GLY A 141 20.70 0.69 -3.63
CA GLY A 141 21.38 1.85 -3.07
C GLY A 141 20.55 2.56 -2.02
N GLY A 142 19.25 2.75 -2.24
CA GLY A 142 18.31 3.30 -1.26
C GLY A 142 18.11 2.39 -0.05
N PHE A 143 18.03 1.07 -0.26
CA PHE A 143 17.93 0.08 0.82
C PHE A 143 19.21 0.04 1.67
N VAL A 144 20.38 0.06 1.05
CA VAL A 144 21.68 0.10 1.74
C VAL A 144 21.89 1.45 2.42
N LEU A 145 21.52 2.56 1.80
CA LEU A 145 21.54 3.88 2.41
C LEU A 145 20.61 3.93 3.63
N PHE A 146 19.42 3.33 3.56
CA PHE A 146 18.48 3.23 4.67
C PHE A 146 19.01 2.34 5.80
N LEU A 147 19.69 1.23 5.48
CA LEU A 147 20.37 0.37 6.46
C LEU A 147 21.58 1.05 7.10
N LEU A 148 22.35 1.83 6.35
CA LEU A 148 23.47 2.61 6.88
C LEU A 148 22.98 3.80 7.71
N LEU A 149 21.92 4.49 7.27
CA LEU A 149 21.23 5.50 8.08
C LEU A 149 20.67 4.90 9.38
N SER A 150 20.18 3.66 9.33
CA SER A 150 19.77 2.92 10.52
C SER A 150 20.93 2.62 11.48
N GLN A 151 22.18 2.55 11.00
CA GLN A 151 23.36 2.32 11.83
C GLN A 151 23.99 3.63 12.35
N VAL A 152 23.85 4.74 11.61
CA VAL A 152 24.41 6.05 11.99
C VAL A 152 23.52 6.78 13.02
N ILE A 153 22.25 6.39 13.14
CA ILE A 153 21.32 6.97 14.11
C ILE A 153 21.17 6.01 15.31
N GLU A 154 22.16 5.98 16.20
CA GLU A 154 22.07 5.34 17.53
C GLU A 154 20.96 5.95 18.40
N VAL A 155 20.34 7.06 17.99
CA VAL A 155 19.14 7.66 18.61
C VAL A 155 17.89 6.76 18.48
N PHE A 156 17.85 5.80 17.54
CA PHE A 156 16.73 4.86 17.40
C PHE A 156 16.89 3.54 18.18
N ALA A 157 18.09 3.21 18.65
CA ALA A 157 18.30 2.05 19.52
C ALA A 157 17.77 2.32 20.95
N GLU A 158 17.73 3.60 21.35
CA GLU A 158 17.25 4.05 22.63
C GLU A 158 16.00 4.92 22.45
N ILE A 159 14.90 4.33 21.96
CA ILE A 159 13.58 4.93 22.13
C ILE A 159 13.27 4.91 23.63
N GLY A 160 13.74 5.93 24.34
CA GLY A 160 13.24 6.29 25.65
C GLY A 160 11.72 6.40 25.55
N ARG A 161 11.01 5.78 26.50
CA ARG A 161 9.55 5.60 26.61
C ARG A 161 8.69 6.89 26.52
N ARG A 162 9.29 8.03 26.14
CA ARG A 162 8.70 9.37 26.02
C ARG A 162 9.06 10.14 24.74
N GLN A 163 9.87 9.60 23.82
CA GLN A 163 10.24 10.26 22.54
C GLN A 163 9.43 9.74 21.35
N HIS A 164 8.16 9.38 21.57
CA HIS A 164 7.21 9.22 20.48
C HIS A 164 6.81 10.63 20.06
N PHE A 165 6.95 11.00 18.79
CA PHE A 165 6.36 12.22 18.19
C PHE A 165 4.82 12.18 18.18
N SER A 166 4.21 11.50 19.16
CA SER A 166 2.78 11.33 19.33
C SER A 166 2.21 12.55 20.05
N GLN A 167 1.85 13.57 19.26
CA GLN A 167 1.07 14.71 19.73
C GLN A 167 -0.39 14.35 20.07
N GLY A 168 -0.81 13.10 19.92
CA GLY A 168 -2.18 12.67 20.25
C GLY A 168 -2.62 12.97 21.69
N LYS A 169 -1.68 13.11 22.66
CA LYS A 169 -2.01 13.53 24.04
C LYS A 169 -2.28 15.04 24.16
N GLU A 170 -1.56 15.86 23.39
CA GLU A 170 -1.80 17.31 23.34
C GLU A 170 -3.10 17.61 22.60
N ILE A 171 -3.35 16.91 21.48
CA ILE A 171 -4.62 17.02 20.73
C ILE A 171 -5.80 16.59 21.60
N ASP A 172 -5.68 15.51 22.38
CA ASP A 172 -6.72 15.06 23.31
C ASP A 172 -6.99 16.09 24.42
N ASN A 173 -5.95 16.77 24.91
CA ASN A 173 -6.11 17.87 25.87
C ASN A 173 -6.77 19.11 25.25
N ILE A 174 -6.44 19.46 24.00
CA ILE A 174 -7.10 20.56 23.27
C ILE A 174 -8.58 20.25 23.07
N ILE A 175 -8.93 19.02 22.66
CA ILE A 175 -10.33 18.59 22.49
C ILE A 175 -11.07 18.63 23.83
N LYS A 176 -10.45 18.15 24.91
CA LYS A 176 -11.04 18.22 26.27
C LYS A 176 -11.23 19.66 26.75
N ASN A 177 -10.28 20.54 26.47
CA ASN A 177 -10.40 21.96 26.80
C ASN A 177 -11.49 22.64 25.97
N PHE A 178 -11.64 22.26 24.69
CA PHE A 178 -12.72 22.74 23.83
C PHE A 178 -14.10 22.26 24.29
N LEU A 179 -14.21 20.99 24.70
CA LEU A 179 -15.43 20.43 25.32
C LEU A 179 -15.71 21.01 26.72
N ALA A 180 -14.69 21.53 27.41
CA ALA A 180 -14.82 22.14 28.73
C ALA A 180 -15.21 23.62 28.70
N LEU A 181 -15.27 24.25 27.52
CA LEU A 181 -15.86 25.59 27.37
C LEU A 181 -17.32 25.55 27.81
N GLU A 182 -17.73 26.51 28.65
CA GLU A 182 -19.07 26.56 29.28
C GLU A 182 -20.21 26.48 28.25
N THR A 183 -20.00 27.05 27.06
CA THR A 183 -20.95 27.01 25.94
C THR A 183 -21.21 25.60 25.42
N VAL A 184 -20.18 24.73 25.41
CA VAL A 184 -20.28 23.35 24.92
C VAL A 184 -20.77 22.40 26.01
N ARG A 185 -20.38 22.64 27.27
CA ARG A 185 -20.94 21.92 28.44
C ARG A 185 -22.44 22.16 28.59
N GLY A 186 -22.92 23.40 28.47
CA GLY A 186 -24.34 23.72 28.56
C GLY A 186 -25.20 22.96 27.54
N VAL A 187 -24.72 22.85 26.29
CA VAL A 187 -25.40 22.08 25.24
C VAL A 187 -25.33 20.57 25.49
N THR A 188 -24.21 20.07 26.00
CA THR A 188 -24.02 18.65 26.31
C THR A 188 -24.87 18.18 27.50
N ASP A 189 -24.95 19.00 28.55
CA ASP A 189 -25.76 18.72 29.74
C ASP A 189 -27.26 18.86 29.43
N TRP A 190 -27.65 19.80 28.56
CA TRP A 190 -29.01 19.89 28.03
C TRP A 190 -29.40 18.64 27.21
N LEU A 191 -28.53 18.16 26.33
CA LEU A 191 -28.74 16.93 25.55
C LEU A 191 -28.81 15.68 26.43
N ARG A 192 -28.01 15.59 27.50
CA ARG A 192 -28.06 14.49 28.48
C ARG A 192 -29.29 14.52 29.39
N TRP A 193 -29.87 15.69 29.59
CA TRP A 193 -31.10 15.82 30.37
C TRP A 193 -32.34 15.50 29.52
N PHE A 194 -32.25 15.70 28.20
CA PHE A 194 -33.34 15.45 27.25
C PHE A 194 -33.40 14.00 26.74
N LEU A 195 -32.29 13.25 26.80
CA LEU A 195 -32.15 11.87 26.32
C LEU A 195 -32.10 10.89 27.50
#